data_AF-S9W4W5-F1
#
_entry.id   AF-S9W4W5-F1
#
_cell.length_a   1.000
_cell.length_b   1.000
_cell.length_c   1.000
_cell.angle_alpha   90.00
_cell.angle_beta   90.00
_cell.angle_gamma   90.00
#
_symmetry.space_group_name_H-M   'P 1'
#
loop_
_entity.id
_entity.type
_entity.pdbx_description
1 polymer ?
#
loop_
_entity_poly.entity_id
_entity_poly.type
_entity_poly.pdbx_seq_one_letter_code
_entity_poly.pdbx_strand_id
1 'polypeptide(L)'
;MLFLFLYTSSFVLDAADGMAARALDQCSHFGSILDMLTDRASTAGMLVILDGVLQPAPHLVTFVLSTLLFLDVGSHFCRMYASVFVQKDSHKDVSDGIFWLLREYYSKRKFMGVLCIGQEFSYIFLFAWSAYRDVETVGTLLWYAFVACAGPCLLKQVVNVQQLIDGLYHIAVVDAKERNEKKK
;
A
#
# COMPACT_ATOMS: atom_id res chain seq x y z
N MET A 1 3.47 -24.14 0.48
CA MET A 1 4.91 -23.81 0.45
C MET A 1 5.32 -23.04 -0.80
N LEU A 2 5.10 -23.54 -2.03
CA LEU A 2 5.53 -22.87 -3.26
C LEU A 2 4.99 -21.43 -3.38
N PHE A 3 3.70 -21.23 -3.12
CA PHE A 3 3.07 -19.89 -3.14
C PHE A 3 3.77 -18.90 -2.21
N LEU A 4 3.96 -19.26 -0.94
CA LEU A 4 4.63 -18.42 0.05
C LEU A 4 6.05 -18.04 -0.36
N PHE A 5 6.80 -19.01 -0.90
CA PHE A 5 8.16 -18.78 -1.39
C PHE A 5 8.18 -17.79 -2.56
N LEU A 6 7.32 -18.01 -3.57
CA LEU A 6 7.26 -17.14 -4.75
C LEU A 6 6.78 -15.73 -4.39
N TYR A 7 5.72 -15.60 -3.58
CA TYR A 7 5.20 -14.31 -3.15
C TYR A 7 6.21 -13.52 -2.33
N THR A 8 6.84 -14.16 -1.33
CA THR A 8 7.86 -13.50 -0.50
C THR A 8 9.08 -13.10 -1.34
N SER A 9 9.49 -13.95 -2.29
CA SER A 9 10.59 -13.61 -3.21
C SER A 9 10.22 -12.42 -4.10
N SER A 10 8.99 -12.37 -4.61
CA SER A 10 8.49 -11.24 -5.40
C SER A 10 8.56 -9.93 -4.62
N PHE A 11 8.11 -9.93 -3.36
CA PHE A 11 8.17 -8.75 -2.48
C PHE A 11 9.61 -8.29 -2.20
N VAL A 12 10.56 -9.21 -2.05
CA VAL A 12 11.98 -8.87 -1.87
C VAL A 12 12.60 -8.32 -3.16
N LEU A 13 12.22 -8.87 -4.31
CA LEU A 13 12.72 -8.44 -5.62
C LEU A 13 12.20 -7.06 -6.02
N ASP A 14 10.97 -6.71 -5.64
CA ASP A 14 10.38 -5.38 -5.80
C ASP A 14 11.25 -4.30 -5.13
N ALA A 15 11.63 -4.50 -3.87
CA ALA A 15 12.56 -3.58 -3.19
C ALA A 15 13.95 -3.49 -3.87
N ALA A 16 14.39 -4.55 -4.57
CA ALA A 16 15.68 -4.62 -5.23
C ALA A 16 15.70 -3.84 -6.55
N ASP A 17 14.60 -3.77 -7.30
CA ASP A 17 14.56 -3.03 -8.57
C ASP A 17 14.79 -1.53 -8.37
N GLY A 18 14.21 -0.94 -7.33
CA GLY A 18 14.37 0.46 -7.00
C GLY A 18 15.76 0.76 -6.45
N MET A 19 16.44 -0.24 -5.85
CA MET A 19 17.85 -0.13 -5.47
C MET A 19 18.76 -0.15 -6.69
N ALA A 20 18.51 -1.06 -7.63
CA ALA A 20 19.26 -1.17 -8.87
C ALA A 20 19.09 0.09 -9.73
N ALA A 21 17.86 0.58 -9.91
CA ALA A 21 17.58 1.80 -10.69
C ALA A 21 18.29 3.04 -10.12
N ARG A 22 18.42 3.14 -8.78
CA ARG A 22 19.18 4.22 -8.12
C ARG A 22 20.68 4.04 -8.23
N ALA A 23 21.18 2.81 -8.18
CA ALA A 23 22.61 2.53 -8.32
C ALA A 23 23.11 2.73 -9.76
N LEU A 24 22.25 2.49 -10.75
CA LEU A 24 22.56 2.62 -12.18
C LEU A 24 22.18 3.99 -12.77
N ASP A 25 21.61 4.90 -11.97
CA ASP A 25 21.11 6.22 -12.39
C ASP A 25 20.08 6.14 -13.54
N GLN A 26 19.22 5.11 -13.51
CA GLN A 26 18.20 4.82 -14.53
C GLN A 26 16.77 5.03 -14.00
N CYS A 27 16.60 5.93 -13.03
CA CYS A 27 15.28 6.25 -12.48
C CYS A 27 14.41 6.96 -13.53
N SER A 28 13.18 6.48 -13.74
CA SER A 28 12.23 7.06 -14.70
C SER A 28 10.83 7.17 -14.12
N HIS A 29 10.02 8.11 -14.62
CA HIS A 29 8.61 8.25 -14.24
C HIS A 29 7.76 7.04 -14.62
N PHE A 30 8.05 6.44 -15.79
CA PHE A 30 7.36 5.22 -16.21
C PHE A 30 7.68 4.07 -15.24
N GLY A 31 8.95 3.89 -14.90
CA GLY A 31 9.39 2.86 -13.96
C GLY A 31 8.74 3.01 -12.59
N SER A 32 8.68 4.22 -12.03
CA SER A 32 8.06 4.43 -10.71
C SER A 32 6.54 4.23 -10.70
N ILE A 33 5.84 4.55 -11.78
CA ILE A 33 4.39 4.29 -11.91
C ILE A 33 4.14 2.80 -12.08
N LEU A 34 4.97 2.12 -12.89
CA LEU A 34 4.85 0.69 -13.13
C LEU A 34 5.13 -0.13 -11.87
N ASP A 35 6.21 0.20 -11.15
CA ASP A 35 6.56 -0.34 -9.83
C ASP A 35 5.36 -0.25 -8.89
N MET A 36 4.85 0.96 -8.65
CA MET A 36 3.67 1.15 -7.80
C MET A 36 2.45 0.34 -8.28
N LEU A 37 2.21 0.24 -9.60
CA LEU A 37 1.07 -0.53 -10.13
C LEU A 37 1.21 -2.03 -9.87
N THR A 38 2.39 -2.61 -10.10
CA THR A 38 2.65 -4.04 -9.88
C THR A 38 2.58 -4.41 -8.40
N ASP A 39 3.04 -3.50 -7.55
CA ASP A 39 3.03 -3.59 -6.11
C ASP A 39 1.60 -3.69 -5.57
N ARG A 40 0.70 -2.83 -6.07
CA ARG A 40 -0.74 -2.86 -5.76
C ARG A 40 -1.45 -4.07 -6.35
N ALA A 41 -1.11 -4.48 -7.57
CA ALA A 41 -1.69 -5.67 -8.20
C ALA A 41 -1.33 -6.95 -7.43
N SER A 42 -0.09 -7.06 -6.95
CA SER A 42 0.39 -8.17 -6.12
C SER A 42 -0.39 -8.24 -4.80
N THR A 43 -0.48 -7.10 -4.09
CA THR A 43 -1.22 -6.99 -2.82
C THR A 43 -2.70 -7.34 -3.00
N ALA A 44 -3.34 -6.86 -4.06
CA ALA A 44 -4.73 -7.17 -4.39
C ALA A 44 -4.93 -8.67 -4.66
N GLY A 45 -4.05 -9.29 -5.43
CA GLY A 45 -4.06 -10.73 -5.68
C GLY A 45 -3.90 -11.54 -4.40
N MET A 46 -3.02 -11.11 -3.50
CA MET A 46 -2.82 -11.74 -2.19
C MET A 46 -4.09 -11.70 -1.33
N LEU A 47 -4.78 -10.55 -1.26
CA LEU A 47 -6.02 -10.40 -0.51
C LEU A 47 -7.15 -11.27 -1.06
N VAL A 48 -7.26 -11.40 -2.40
CA VAL A 48 -8.26 -12.27 -3.05
C VAL A 48 -7.99 -13.75 -2.74
N ILE A 49 -6.74 -14.19 -2.81
CA ILE A 49 -6.35 -15.56 -2.46
C ILE A 49 -6.61 -15.83 -0.98
N LEU A 50 -6.28 -14.87 -0.12
CA LEU A 50 -6.47 -14.96 1.32
C LEU A 50 -7.95 -15.12 1.69
N ASP A 51 -8.84 -14.35 1.05
CA ASP A 51 -10.29 -14.50 1.24
C ASP A 51 -10.75 -15.92 0.90
N GLY A 52 -10.30 -16.47 -0.22
CA GLY A 52 -10.64 -17.84 -0.64
C GLY A 52 -10.15 -18.91 0.33
N VAL A 53 -8.94 -18.77 0.88
CA VAL A 53 -8.34 -19.74 1.81
C VAL A 53 -8.92 -19.64 3.23
N LEU A 54 -9.48 -18.49 3.61
CA LEU A 54 -10.13 -18.33 4.91
C LEU A 54 -11.57 -18.88 4.93
N GLN A 55 -12.15 -19.25 3.79
CA GLN A 55 -13.49 -19.83 3.74
C GLN A 55 -13.56 -21.21 4.44
N PRO A 56 -14.68 -21.55 5.14
CA PRO A 56 -15.90 -20.75 5.33
C PRO A 56 -15.75 -19.76 6.50
N ALA A 57 -15.41 -18.51 6.19
CA ALA A 57 -15.34 -17.42 7.15
C ALA A 57 -16.63 -16.61 7.10
N PRO A 58 -16.99 -15.88 8.18
CA PRO A 58 -18.11 -14.96 8.14
C PRO A 58 -17.96 -13.92 7.02
N HIS A 59 -19.06 -13.52 6.39
CA HIS A 59 -19.08 -12.50 5.33
C HIS A 59 -18.39 -11.17 5.73
N LEU A 60 -18.30 -10.89 7.03
CA LEU A 60 -17.56 -9.75 7.57
C LEU A 60 -16.07 -9.79 7.18
N VAL A 61 -15.44 -10.96 7.13
CA VAL A 61 -14.02 -11.11 6.77
C VAL A 61 -13.82 -10.71 5.30
N THR A 62 -14.64 -11.25 4.40
CA THR A 62 -14.62 -10.90 2.97
C THR A 62 -14.88 -9.41 2.76
N PHE A 63 -15.82 -8.83 3.51
CA PHE A 63 -16.08 -7.38 3.46
C PHE A 63 -14.86 -6.57 3.89
N VAL A 64 -14.19 -6.95 4.98
CA VAL A 64 -12.97 -6.28 5.45
C VAL A 64 -11.85 -6.39 4.43
N LEU A 65 -11.54 -7.59 3.93
CA LEU A 65 -10.47 -7.78 2.94
C LEU A 65 -10.73 -7.02 1.64
N SER A 66 -11.98 -7.02 1.16
CA SER A 66 -12.39 -6.23 -0.01
C SER A 66 -12.23 -4.73 0.24
N THR A 67 -12.62 -4.25 1.43
CA THR A 67 -12.45 -2.84 1.80
C THR A 67 -10.99 -2.44 1.84
N LEU A 68 -10.10 -3.28 2.40
CA LEU A 68 -8.66 -3.03 2.43
C LEU A 68 -8.09 -2.93 1.01
N LEU A 69 -8.49 -3.84 0.11
CA LEU A 69 -8.09 -3.83 -1.30
C LEU A 69 -8.51 -2.52 -1.98
N PHE A 70 -9.79 -2.16 -1.93
CA PHE A 70 -10.29 -0.95 -2.58
C PHE A 70 -9.70 0.31 -1.98
N LEU A 71 -9.48 0.34 -0.68
CA LEU A 71 -8.83 1.47 0.00
C LEU A 71 -7.39 1.64 -0.50
N ASP A 72 -6.61 0.57 -0.60
CA ASP A 72 -5.21 0.61 -1.02
C ASP A 72 -5.07 1.04 -2.49
N VAL A 73 -5.88 0.47 -3.39
CA VAL A 73 -5.90 0.87 -4.80
C VAL A 73 -6.37 2.32 -4.96
N GLY A 74 -7.47 2.69 -4.29
CA GLY A 74 -8.05 4.02 -4.38
C GLY A 74 -7.12 5.12 -3.85
N SER A 75 -6.48 4.89 -2.70
CA SER A 75 -5.57 5.88 -2.10
C SER A 75 -4.35 6.15 -2.97
N HIS A 76 -3.77 5.12 -3.59
CA HIS A 76 -2.62 5.27 -4.48
C HIS A 76 -3.01 5.88 -5.82
N PHE A 77 -4.16 5.50 -6.38
CA PHE A 77 -4.65 6.07 -7.61
C PHE A 77 -4.89 7.58 -7.48
N CYS A 78 -5.63 8.02 -6.46
CA CYS A 78 -5.90 9.44 -6.23
C CYS A 78 -4.61 10.24 -5.95
N ARG A 79 -3.69 9.69 -5.16
CA ARG A 79 -2.41 10.33 -4.85
C ARG A 79 -1.52 10.50 -6.09
N MET A 80 -1.43 9.46 -6.92
CA MET A 80 -0.68 9.51 -8.18
C MET A 80 -1.29 10.54 -9.12
N TYR A 81 -2.61 10.52 -9.30
CA TYR A 81 -3.29 11.51 -10.13
C TYR A 81 -3.06 12.94 -9.62
N ALA A 82 -3.24 13.17 -8.31
CA ALA A 82 -2.94 14.46 -7.70
C ALA A 82 -1.50 14.93 -8.00
N SER A 83 -0.51 14.04 -7.89
CA SER A 83 0.90 14.38 -8.16
C SER A 83 1.14 14.79 -9.63
N VAL A 84 0.50 14.12 -10.59
CA VAL A 84 0.65 14.40 -12.02
C VAL A 84 -0.03 15.72 -12.41
N PHE A 85 -1.21 16.00 -11.85
CA PHE A 85 -1.95 17.23 -12.14
C PHE A 85 -1.31 18.44 -11.47
N VAL A 86 -0.85 18.31 -10.22
CA VAL A 86 -0.15 19.37 -9.50
C VAL A 86 1.17 19.75 -10.18
N GLN A 87 1.91 18.78 -10.74
CA GLN A 87 3.16 19.07 -11.47
C GLN A 87 2.96 19.96 -12.71
N LYS A 88 1.76 19.99 -13.29
CA LYS A 88 1.47 20.84 -14.46
C LYS A 88 1.29 22.33 -14.11
N ASP A 89 1.05 22.67 -12.84
CA ASP A 89 0.53 23.98 -12.43
C ASP A 89 1.53 24.92 -11.72
N SER A 90 2.85 24.66 -11.82
CA SER A 90 3.96 25.56 -11.42
C SER A 90 4.32 25.66 -9.93
N HIS A 91 5.63 25.54 -9.65
CA HIS A 91 6.49 26.15 -8.60
C HIS A 91 6.01 26.39 -7.15
N LYS A 92 4.82 25.95 -6.74
CA LYS A 92 4.39 25.95 -5.34
C LYS A 92 4.46 24.54 -4.81
N ASP A 93 5.51 24.30 -4.03
CA ASP A 93 5.69 23.12 -3.20
C ASP A 93 4.38 22.80 -2.47
N VAL A 94 3.77 21.69 -2.86
CA VAL A 94 2.65 21.08 -2.13
C VAL A 94 3.25 20.29 -0.96
N SER A 95 4.00 20.99 -0.09
CA SER A 95 4.84 20.32 0.92
C SER A 95 4.15 20.13 2.27
N ASP A 96 2.88 20.51 2.42
CA ASP A 96 2.15 20.27 3.65
C ASP A 96 0.93 19.40 3.37
N GLY A 97 1.16 18.07 3.36
CA GLY A 97 0.07 17.12 3.51
C GLY A 97 -0.74 17.48 4.75
N ILE A 98 -2.07 17.42 4.65
CA ILE A 98 -2.98 17.90 5.70
C ILE A 98 -2.74 17.16 7.03
N PHE A 99 -2.31 15.91 6.94
CA PHE A 99 -2.17 15.01 8.09
C PHE A 99 -0.71 14.85 8.52
N TRP A 100 -0.47 15.02 9.82
CA TRP A 100 0.85 14.83 10.43
C TRP A 100 1.40 13.41 10.20
N LEU A 101 0.58 12.38 10.35
CA LEU A 101 0.99 10.98 10.18
C LEU A 101 1.37 10.67 8.73
N LEU A 102 0.61 11.17 7.75
CA LEU A 102 0.93 11.07 6.33
C LEU A 102 2.26 11.76 5.99
N ARG A 103 2.52 12.93 6.59
CA ARG A 103 3.80 13.63 6.43
C ARG A 103 4.96 12.82 7.01
N GLU A 104 4.79 12.27 8.20
CA GLU A 104 5.79 11.43 8.85
C GLU A 104 6.09 10.16 8.03
N TYR A 105 5.03 9.54 7.48
CA TYR A 105 5.10 8.39 6.58
C TYR A 105 6.00 8.67 5.36
N TYR A 106 5.79 9.77 4.66
CA TYR A 106 6.61 10.12 3.50
C TYR A 106 7.97 10.73 3.83
N SER A 107 8.12 11.39 4.99
CA SER A 107 9.38 12.00 5.41
C SER A 107 10.41 10.96 5.84
N LYS A 108 9.98 9.88 6.52
CA LYS A 108 10.87 8.88 7.10
C LYS A 108 10.79 7.56 6.36
N ARG A 109 11.75 7.34 5.44
CA ARG A 109 11.87 6.08 4.66
C ARG A 109 11.83 4.81 5.50
N LYS A 110 12.47 4.80 6.68
CA LYS A 110 12.45 3.63 7.59
C LYS A 110 11.05 3.36 8.13
N PHE A 111 10.30 4.42 8.48
CA PHE A 111 8.94 4.30 8.99
C PHE A 111 7.99 3.80 7.89
N MET A 112 8.09 4.35 6.68
CA MET A 112 7.39 3.84 5.49
C MET A 112 7.65 2.34 5.29
N GLY A 113 8.92 1.93 5.29
CA GLY A 113 9.31 0.53 5.10
C GLY A 113 8.73 -0.40 6.18
N VAL A 114 8.74 0.01 7.45
CA VAL A 114 8.15 -0.80 8.53
C VAL A 114 6.65 -0.99 8.34
N LEU A 115 5.91 0.04 7.93
CA LEU A 115 4.47 -0.09 7.70
C LEU A 115 4.17 -0.95 6.46
N CYS A 116 4.92 -0.81 5.37
CA CYS A 116 4.74 -1.64 4.17
C CYS A 116 5.09 -3.11 4.43
N ILE A 117 6.26 -3.38 5.04
CA ILE A 117 6.66 -4.74 5.43
C ILE A 117 5.63 -5.32 6.40
N GLY A 118 5.19 -4.55 7.39
CA GLY A 118 4.19 -4.98 8.35
C GLY A 118 2.85 -5.33 7.71
N GLN A 119 2.39 -4.55 6.73
CA GLN A 119 1.19 -4.88 5.95
C GLN A 119 1.36 -6.20 5.19
N GLU A 120 2.41 -6.32 4.37
CA GLU A 120 2.61 -7.50 3.53
C GLU A 120 2.83 -8.78 4.34
N PHE A 121 3.65 -8.70 5.38
CA PHE A 121 3.90 -9.85 6.26
C PHE A 121 2.68 -10.22 7.08
N SER A 122 1.77 -9.29 7.40
CA SER A 122 0.50 -9.64 8.03
C SER A 122 -0.32 -10.58 7.15
N TYR A 123 -0.41 -10.29 5.85
CA TYR A 123 -1.15 -11.14 4.91
C TYR A 123 -0.45 -12.49 4.69
N ILE A 124 0.88 -12.48 4.55
CA ILE A 124 1.70 -13.70 4.42
C ILE A 124 1.52 -14.60 5.64
N PHE A 125 1.63 -14.06 6.85
CA PHE A 125 1.49 -14.84 8.08
C PHE A 125 0.06 -15.33 8.28
N LEU A 126 -0.96 -14.54 7.92
CA LEU A 126 -2.35 -15.00 8.00
C LEU A 126 -2.63 -16.14 7.01
N PHE A 127 -2.09 -16.06 5.79
CA PHE A 127 -2.15 -17.16 4.81
C PHE A 127 -1.43 -18.40 5.32
N ALA A 128 -0.20 -18.24 5.82
CA ALA A 128 0.60 -19.34 6.34
C ALA A 128 -0.07 -20.00 7.55
N TRP A 129 -0.64 -19.19 8.46
CA TRP A 129 -1.39 -19.68 9.60
C TRP A 129 -2.58 -20.52 9.16
N SER A 130 -3.38 -20.05 8.19
CA SER A 130 -4.50 -20.84 7.66
C SER A 130 -4.07 -22.21 7.11
N ALA A 131 -2.90 -22.27 6.46
CA ALA A 131 -2.38 -23.51 5.88
C ALA A 131 -1.72 -24.47 6.89
N TYR A 132 -1.18 -23.97 8.01
CA TYR A 132 -0.37 -24.76 8.96
C TYR A 132 -0.90 -24.76 10.40
N ARG A 133 -2.13 -24.30 10.63
CA ARG A 133 -2.74 -24.23 11.97
C ARG A 133 -2.84 -25.58 12.69
N ASP A 134 -2.90 -26.69 11.96
CA ASP A 134 -3.05 -28.04 12.53
C ASP A 134 -1.77 -28.54 13.21
N VAL A 135 -0.62 -27.91 12.95
CA VAL A 135 0.65 -28.19 13.63
C VAL A 135 0.81 -27.19 14.77
N GLU A 136 0.52 -27.61 16.00
CA GLU A 136 0.35 -26.75 17.18
C GLU A 136 1.49 -25.72 17.37
N THR A 137 2.76 -26.16 17.32
CA THR A 137 3.92 -25.29 17.48
C THR A 137 4.07 -24.26 16.36
N VAL A 138 3.86 -24.68 15.11
CA VAL A 138 3.98 -23.83 13.92
C VAL A 138 2.81 -22.85 13.84
N GLY A 139 1.58 -23.32 14.06
CA GLY A 139 0.38 -22.49 14.09
C GLY A 139 0.47 -21.40 15.17
N THR A 140 0.92 -21.75 16.37
CA THR A 140 1.10 -20.79 17.46
C THR A 140 2.13 -19.72 17.11
N LEU A 141 3.28 -20.12 16.57
CA LEU A 141 4.33 -19.19 16.16
C LEU A 141 3.88 -18.24 15.04
N LEU A 142 3.17 -18.77 14.03
CA LEU A 142 2.64 -17.96 12.93
C LEU A 142 1.56 -16.98 13.41
N TRP A 143 0.74 -17.37 14.38
CA TRP A 143 -0.24 -16.47 14.99
C TRP A 143 0.44 -15.30 15.72
N TYR A 144 1.46 -15.56 16.53
CA TYR A 144 2.23 -14.49 17.18
C TYR A 144 2.92 -13.58 16.17
N ALA A 145 3.47 -14.15 15.09
CA ALA A 145 4.07 -13.37 14.01
C ALA A 145 3.04 -12.46 13.32
N PHE A 146 1.84 -12.98 13.03
CA PHE A 146 0.73 -12.19 12.51
C PHE A 146 0.36 -11.04 13.45
N VAL A 147 0.17 -11.31 14.75
CA VAL A 147 -0.19 -10.28 15.74
C VAL A 147 0.88 -9.19 15.83
N ALA A 148 2.16 -9.56 15.76
CA ALA A 148 3.27 -8.60 15.76
C ALA A 148 3.24 -7.66 14.53
N CYS A 149 2.88 -8.18 13.35
CA CYS A 149 2.77 -7.41 12.11
C CYS A 149 1.44 -6.65 11.98
N ALA A 150 0.39 -7.08 12.68
CA ALA A 150 -0.94 -6.48 12.60
C ALA A 150 -0.95 -5.00 13.05
N GLY A 151 -0.16 -4.63 14.06
CA GLY A 151 -0.05 -3.24 14.52
C GLY A 151 0.40 -2.27 13.41
N PRO A 152 1.58 -2.51 12.79
CA PRO A 152 2.01 -1.77 11.60
C PRO A 152 1.01 -1.81 10.44
N CYS A 153 0.36 -2.95 10.19
CA CYS A 153 -0.66 -3.06 9.15
C CYS A 153 -1.84 -2.11 9.39
N LEU A 154 -2.36 -2.06 10.63
CA LEU A 154 -3.45 -1.14 11.00
C LEU A 154 -3.03 0.33 10.82
N LEU A 155 -1.82 0.69 11.25
CA LEU A 155 -1.30 2.04 11.03
C LEU A 155 -1.18 2.36 9.53
N LYS A 156 -0.78 1.39 8.71
CA LYS A 156 -0.73 1.56 7.25
C LYS A 156 -2.12 1.82 6.66
N GLN A 157 -3.17 1.18 7.19
CA GLN A 157 -4.54 1.47 6.73
C GLN A 157 -4.99 2.89 7.07
N VAL A 158 -4.62 3.41 8.24
CA VAL A 158 -4.87 4.82 8.59
C VAL A 158 -4.15 5.75 7.61
N VAL A 159 -2.89 5.43 7.26
CA VAL A 159 -2.14 6.18 6.25
C VAL A 159 -2.83 6.12 4.89
N ASN A 160 -3.35 4.96 4.46
CA ASN A 160 -4.08 4.84 3.19
C ASN A 160 -5.33 5.73 3.16
N VAL A 161 -6.10 5.79 4.26
CA VAL A 161 -7.25 6.72 4.36
C VAL A 161 -6.80 8.17 4.25
N GLN A 162 -5.77 8.57 4.99
CA GLN A 162 -5.24 9.94 4.94
C GLN A 162 -4.72 10.29 3.55
N GLN A 163 -4.03 9.35 2.91
CA GLN A 163 -3.51 9.49 1.55
C GLN A 163 -4.63 9.67 0.52
N LEU A 164 -5.74 8.96 0.67
CA LEU A 164 -6.92 9.12 -0.18
C LEU A 164 -7.53 10.52 -0.03
N ILE A 165 -7.77 10.96 1.20
CA ILE A 165 -8.37 12.27 1.48
C ILE A 165 -7.48 13.40 0.98
N ASP A 166 -6.18 13.33 1.25
CA ASP A 166 -5.18 14.30 0.80
C ASP A 166 -5.13 14.39 -0.74
N GLY A 167 -5.09 13.24 -1.42
CA GLY A 167 -5.13 13.19 -2.88
C GLY A 167 -6.39 13.82 -3.47
N LEU A 168 -7.56 13.47 -2.94
CA LEU A 168 -8.84 14.04 -3.38
C LEU A 168 -8.92 15.55 -3.14
N TYR A 169 -8.44 16.01 -1.99
CA TYR A 169 -8.40 17.44 -1.67
C TYR A 169 -7.55 18.22 -2.68
N HIS A 170 -6.34 17.73 -3.00
CA HIS A 170 -5.48 18.40 -3.96
C HIS A 170 -6.07 18.45 -5.37
N ILE A 171 -6.71 17.37 -5.82
CA ILE A 171 -7.43 17.34 -7.10
C ILE A 171 -8.54 18.40 -7.10
N ALA A 172 -9.36 18.45 -6.04
CA ALA A 172 -10.45 19.43 -5.93
C ALA A 172 -9.94 20.89 -5.94
N VAL A 173 -8.78 21.16 -5.33
CA VAL A 173 -8.15 22.49 -5.34
C VAL A 173 -7.69 22.88 -6.74
N VAL A 174 -7.09 21.96 -7.50
CA VAL A 174 -6.69 22.18 -8.90
C VAL A 174 -7.93 22.48 -9.75
N ASP A 175 -8.96 21.64 -9.66
CA ASP A 175 -10.23 21.84 -10.39
C ASP A 175 -10.88 23.21 -10.07
N ALA A 176 -10.84 23.63 -8.81
CA ALA A 176 -11.38 24.93 -8.39
C ALA A 176 -10.58 26.10 -8.99
N LYS A 177 -9.24 26.00 -9.07
CA LYS A 177 -8.39 27.02 -9.70
C LYS A 177 -8.66 27.13 -11.19
N GLU A 178 -8.64 26.02 -11.92
CA GLU A 178 -8.91 26.00 -13.37
C GLU A 178 -10.29 26.61 -13.70
N ARG A 179 -11.31 26.32 -12.87
CA ARG A 179 -12.65 26.89 -13.04
C ARG A 179 -12.71 28.40 -12.77
N ASN A 180 -11.92 28.91 -11.85
CA ASN A 180 -11.87 30.34 -11.54
C ASN A 180 -11.11 31.11 -12.62
N GLU A 181 -10.08 30.52 -13.22
CA GLU A 181 -9.35 31.12 -14.34
C GLU A 181 -10.20 31.20 -15.61
N LYS A 182 -11.00 30.17 -15.91
CA LYS A 182 -11.96 30.18 -17.04
C LYS A 182 -13.10 31.20 -16.89
N LYS A 183 -13.32 31.74 -15.70
CA LYS A 183 -14.35 32.77 -15.43
C LYS A 183 -13.82 34.20 -15.52
N LYS A 184 -12.51 34.40 -15.60
CA LYS A 184 -11.88 35.71 -15.85
C LYS A 184 -11.70 35.93 -17.34
#